data_AF-A0A3M2AZK7-F1
#
_entry.id   AF-A0A3M2AZK7-F1
#
_cell.length_a   1.000
_cell.length_b   1.000
_cell.length_c   1.000
_cell.angle_alpha   90.00
_cell.angle_beta   90.00
_cell.angle_gamma   90.00
#
_symmetry.space_group_name_H-M   'P 1'
#
loop_
_entity.id
_entity.type
_entity.pdbx_description
1 polymer ?
#
loop_
_entity_poly.entity_id
_entity_poly.type
_entity_poly.pdbx_seq_one_letter_code
_entity_poly.pdbx_strand_id
1 'polypeptide(L)'
;LAETDELTQHRTPDLRLLAQNKVRYKMHELEVQLAQAQLTALNSDEWLVVDGSLQFRPLLSQYGAGDPIPQLIGVAKNFRKDPQFAVGRRGQQERYSLHRLLANLDTWHRTTVFGAREGKVVFWYLRLRPQGQLDYPLMGVIKVELINPSKKPVDSALIDQLSGALIAERNATPHGVDQRWHAHLYPIFLAERYVQNHLLSREVIRQSLRWR
;
A
#
# COMPACT_ATOMS: atom_id res chain seq x y z
N LEU A 1 -1.54 0.19 54.03
CA LEU A 1 -0.45 0.86 53.30
C LEU A 1 -0.49 0.36 51.88
N ALA A 2 -1.32 1.01 51.07
CA ALA A 2 -1.44 0.74 49.64
C ALA A 2 -0.55 1.77 48.94
N GLU A 3 0.61 1.34 48.46
CA GLU A 3 1.39 2.11 47.49
C GLU A 3 0.65 2.01 46.16
N THR A 4 -0.13 3.04 45.87
CA THR A 4 -0.66 3.31 44.54
C THR A 4 0.53 3.61 43.62
N ASP A 5 0.71 2.74 42.64
CA ASP A 5 1.69 2.84 41.56
C ASP A 5 1.38 4.07 40.69
N GLU A 6 1.85 5.24 41.12
CA GLU A 6 1.81 6.53 40.41
C GLU A 6 2.83 6.57 39.24
N LEU A 7 2.97 5.49 38.47
CA LEU A 7 3.84 5.44 37.29
C LEU A 7 3.06 5.43 35.97
N THR A 8 1.85 5.99 35.95
CA THR A 8 1.27 6.46 34.68
C THR A 8 1.84 7.83 34.35
N GLN A 9 3.15 7.86 34.05
CA GLN A 9 3.80 9.03 33.48
C GLN A 9 3.03 9.42 32.21
N HIS A 10 2.39 10.59 32.24
CA HIS A 10 1.91 11.29 31.07
C HIS A 10 3.10 11.51 30.12
N ARG A 11 3.38 10.56 29.23
CA ARG A 11 4.36 10.73 28.15
C ARG A 11 3.90 11.93 27.33
N THR A 12 4.59 13.05 27.47
CA THR A 12 4.43 14.20 26.60
C THR A 12 4.53 13.68 25.16
N PRO A 13 3.49 13.86 24.32
CA PRO A 13 3.50 13.27 23.01
C PRO A 13 4.64 13.89 22.20
N ASP A 14 5.45 13.05 21.55
CA ASP A 14 6.55 13.51 20.72
C ASP A 14 6.02 14.42 19.61
N LEU A 15 6.25 15.73 19.76
CA LEU A 15 5.76 16.75 18.85
C LEU A 15 6.30 16.53 17.43
N ARG A 16 7.49 15.92 17.27
CA ARG A 16 8.03 15.59 15.95
C ARG A 16 7.21 14.50 15.27
N LEU A 17 6.85 13.46 16.02
CA LEU A 17 5.99 12.39 15.52
C LEU A 17 4.61 12.93 15.14
N LEU A 18 4.02 13.79 15.98
CA LEU A 18 2.74 14.43 15.69
C LEU A 18 2.81 15.31 14.42
N ALA A 19 3.85 16.12 14.29
CA ALA A 19 4.06 16.95 13.09
C ALA A 19 4.20 16.09 11.82
N GLN A 20 5.00 15.03 11.87
CA GLN A 20 5.13 14.09 10.75
C GLN A 20 3.80 13.42 10.38
N ASN A 21 3.03 12.99 11.37
CA ASN A 21 1.72 12.39 11.15
C ASN A 21 0.74 13.40 10.53
N LYS A 22 0.78 14.66 10.94
CA LYS A 22 -0.06 15.72 10.36
C LYS A 22 0.31 15.99 8.90
N VAL A 23 1.60 16.03 8.57
CA VAL A 23 2.08 16.20 7.18
C VAL A 23 1.65 15.01 6.32
N ARG A 24 1.85 13.77 6.78
CA ARG A 24 1.40 12.57 6.05
C ARG A 24 -0.11 12.57 5.83
N TYR A 25 -0.89 12.96 6.84
CA TYR A 25 -2.33 13.07 6.71
C TYR A 25 -2.72 14.06 5.60
N LYS A 26 -2.09 15.25 5.57
CA LYS A 26 -2.34 16.26 4.54
C LYS A 26 -1.90 15.80 3.15
N MET A 27 -0.81 15.05 3.06
CA MET A 27 -0.36 14.41 1.82
C MET A 27 -1.39 13.40 1.31
N HIS A 28 -1.88 12.50 2.17
CA HIS A 28 -2.94 11.56 1.79
C HIS A 28 -4.24 12.26 1.38
N GLU A 29 -4.62 13.37 2.02
CA GLU A 29 -5.78 14.16 1.58
C GLU A 29 -5.61 14.69 0.15
N LEU A 30 -4.43 15.19 -0.20
CA LEU A 30 -4.11 15.63 -1.56
C LEU A 30 -4.11 14.45 -2.55
N GLU A 31 -3.53 13.32 -2.18
CA GLU A 31 -3.53 12.10 -3.00
C GLU A 31 -4.96 11.63 -3.31
N VAL A 32 -5.86 11.67 -2.32
CA VAL A 32 -7.28 11.34 -2.53
C VAL A 32 -7.93 12.30 -3.52
N GLN A 33 -7.71 13.61 -3.36
CA GLN A 33 -8.27 14.61 -4.26
C GLN A 33 -7.78 14.42 -5.70
N LEU A 34 -6.48 14.17 -5.88
CA LEU A 34 -5.90 13.90 -7.20
C LEU A 34 -6.45 12.60 -7.79
N ALA A 35 -6.54 11.53 -6.99
CA ALA A 35 -7.08 10.26 -7.45
C ALA A 35 -8.53 10.41 -7.92
N GLN A 36 -9.37 11.11 -7.17
CA GLN A 36 -10.75 11.38 -7.55
C GLN A 36 -10.86 12.18 -8.85
N ALA A 37 -10.02 13.21 -9.01
CA ALA A 37 -10.01 14.03 -10.21
C ALA A 37 -9.57 13.25 -11.46
N GLN A 38 -8.69 12.26 -11.31
CA GLN A 38 -8.22 11.44 -12.43
C GLN A 38 -9.17 10.29 -12.76
N LEU A 39 -9.86 9.72 -11.77
CA LEU A 39 -10.79 8.61 -11.97
C LEU A 39 -11.92 8.94 -12.94
N THR A 40 -12.34 10.20 -13.04
CA THR A 40 -13.39 10.64 -13.99
C THR A 40 -12.90 10.73 -15.43
N ALA A 41 -11.58 10.72 -15.66
CA ALA A 41 -10.95 10.85 -16.97
C ALA A 41 -10.41 9.52 -17.52
N LEU A 42 -10.47 8.43 -16.76
CA LEU A 42 -9.98 7.13 -17.19
C LEU A 42 -10.89 6.48 -18.23
N ASN A 43 -10.29 5.84 -19.20
CA ASN A 43 -10.97 4.93 -20.12
C ASN A 43 -11.29 3.59 -19.45
N SER A 44 -12.12 2.76 -20.07
CA SER A 44 -12.54 1.45 -19.54
C SER A 44 -11.39 0.46 -19.29
N ASP A 45 -10.28 0.62 -20.01
CA ASP A 45 -9.11 -0.27 -19.94
C ASP A 45 -7.96 0.29 -19.09
N GLU A 46 -8.16 1.48 -18.50
CA GLU A 46 -7.15 2.15 -17.69
C GLU A 46 -7.41 1.96 -16.20
N TRP A 47 -6.33 1.90 -15.43
CA TRP A 47 -6.40 1.76 -13.98
C TRP A 47 -5.45 2.75 -13.33
N LEU A 48 -5.95 3.46 -12.32
CA LEU A 48 -5.12 4.34 -11.51
C LEU A 48 -4.41 3.52 -10.43
N VAL A 49 -3.10 3.70 -10.33
CA VAL A 49 -2.27 3.09 -9.29
C VAL A 49 -1.85 4.16 -8.29
N VAL A 50 -2.18 3.94 -7.02
CA VAL A 50 -1.72 4.78 -5.89
C VAL A 50 -0.58 4.07 -5.18
N ASP A 51 0.54 4.76 -4.95
CA ASP A 51 1.64 4.24 -4.11
C ASP A 51 1.23 4.33 -2.64
N GLY A 52 0.95 3.17 -2.04
CA GLY A 52 0.49 3.07 -0.66
C GLY A 52 -0.81 2.30 -0.48
N SER A 53 -1.39 2.44 0.71
CA SER A 53 -2.58 1.71 1.12
C SER A 53 -3.86 2.50 0.80
N LEU A 54 -4.88 1.81 0.27
CA LEU A 54 -6.21 2.39 0.05
C LEU A 54 -7.06 2.44 1.34
N GLN A 55 -6.53 1.98 2.47
CA GLN A 55 -7.28 1.90 3.72
C GLN A 55 -7.45 3.24 4.45
N PHE A 56 -7.13 4.35 3.78
CA PHE A 56 -7.35 5.69 4.31
C PHE A 56 -8.84 6.01 4.36
N ARG A 57 -9.35 6.36 5.55
CA ARG A 57 -10.79 6.54 5.79
C ARG A 57 -11.45 7.53 4.83
N PRO A 58 -10.89 8.73 4.58
CA PRO A 58 -11.46 9.68 3.64
C PRO A 58 -11.60 9.17 2.20
N LEU A 59 -10.75 8.22 1.78
CA LEU A 59 -10.89 7.56 0.48
C LEU A 59 -12.00 6.50 0.51
N LEU A 60 -11.98 5.62 1.51
CA LEU A 60 -12.97 4.55 1.63
C LEU A 60 -14.40 5.07 1.83
N SER A 61 -14.58 6.24 2.47
CA SER A 61 -15.90 6.84 2.66
C SER A 61 -16.53 7.36 1.38
N GLN A 62 -15.78 7.47 0.28
CA GLN A 62 -16.29 7.90 -1.02
C GLN A 62 -17.06 6.80 -1.75
N TYR A 63 -16.90 5.54 -1.31
CA TYR A 63 -17.49 4.38 -1.97
C TYR A 63 -18.48 3.66 -1.04
N GLY A 64 -19.75 3.79 -1.38
CA GLY A 64 -20.90 3.24 -0.69
C GLY A 64 -21.25 1.82 -1.12
N ALA A 65 -22.10 1.16 -0.33
CA ALA A 65 -22.61 -0.15 -0.69
C ALA A 65 -23.52 -0.02 -1.93
N GLY A 66 -23.11 -0.67 -3.03
CA GLY A 66 -23.81 -0.61 -4.32
C GLY A 66 -23.00 0.09 -5.42
N ASP A 67 -21.96 0.84 -5.07
CA ASP A 67 -21.08 1.45 -6.06
C ASP A 67 -20.28 0.38 -6.81
N PRO A 68 -19.98 0.61 -8.11
CA PRO A 68 -19.07 -0.26 -8.84
C PRO A 68 -17.68 -0.22 -8.21
N ILE A 69 -16.89 -1.27 -8.48
CA ILE A 69 -15.48 -1.27 -8.12
C ILE A 69 -14.79 -0.13 -8.89
N PRO A 70 -14.15 0.85 -8.21
CA PRO A 70 -13.44 1.90 -8.90
C PRO A 70 -12.20 1.33 -9.62
N GLN A 71 -11.83 1.92 -10.75
CA GLN A 71 -10.59 1.62 -11.49
C GLN A 71 -9.35 2.15 -10.76
N LEU A 72 -9.20 1.74 -9.50
CA LEU A 72 -8.21 2.22 -8.54
C LEU A 72 -7.60 1.05 -7.78
N ILE A 73 -6.27 0.92 -7.81
CA ILE A 73 -5.53 -0.02 -6.97
C ILE A 73 -4.46 0.70 -6.14
N GLY A 74 -4.25 0.24 -4.92
CA GLY A 74 -3.14 0.66 -4.08
C GLY A 74 -2.03 -0.36 -4.11
N VAL A 75 -0.79 0.09 -4.26
CA VAL A 75 0.39 -0.75 -4.26
C VAL A 75 1.28 -0.35 -3.10
N ALA A 76 1.46 -1.24 -2.13
CA ALA A 76 2.32 -1.01 -0.98
C ALA A 76 3.58 -1.87 -1.05
N LYS A 77 4.74 -1.20 -1.03
CA LYS A 77 6.09 -1.79 -0.96
C LYS A 77 6.49 -2.15 0.47
N ASN A 78 5.83 -1.51 1.46
CA ASN A 78 6.01 -1.77 2.88
C ASN A 78 4.66 -2.14 3.49
N PHE A 79 4.60 -3.29 4.14
CA PHE A 79 3.40 -3.83 4.76
C PHE A 79 3.74 -4.52 6.08
N ARG A 80 2.72 -4.61 6.95
CA ARG A 80 2.82 -5.29 8.23
C ARG A 80 3.18 -6.76 8.05
N LYS A 81 4.07 -7.27 8.92
CA LYS A 81 4.60 -8.64 8.88
C LYS A 81 3.88 -9.60 9.84
N ASP A 82 3.14 -9.05 10.79
CA ASP A 82 2.37 -9.77 11.80
C ASP A 82 0.93 -10.20 11.44
N PRO A 83 0.35 -9.91 10.24
CA PRO A 83 -0.96 -10.47 9.90
C PRO A 83 -0.97 -12.00 9.88
N GLN A 84 -2.08 -12.56 10.38
CA GLN A 84 -2.40 -13.98 10.30
C GLN A 84 -3.58 -14.17 9.35
N PHE A 85 -3.48 -15.16 8.47
CA PHE A 85 -4.45 -15.44 7.43
C PHE A 85 -5.15 -16.77 7.71
N ALA A 86 -6.46 -16.82 7.52
CA ALA A 86 -7.22 -18.06 7.52
C ALA A 86 -7.60 -18.41 6.07
N VAL A 87 -7.16 -19.56 5.58
CA VAL A 87 -7.40 -20.03 4.21
C VAL A 87 -8.18 -21.34 4.27
N GLY A 88 -9.22 -21.46 3.44
CA GLY A 88 -10.04 -22.67 3.35
C GLY A 88 -11.51 -22.43 3.70
N ARG A 89 -12.30 -23.51 3.62
CA ARG A 89 -13.74 -23.48 3.93
C ARG A 89 -13.98 -23.43 5.43
N ARG A 90 -15.14 -22.88 5.84
CA ARG A 90 -15.55 -22.81 7.25
C ARG A 90 -15.51 -24.21 7.88
N GLY A 91 -14.74 -24.37 8.97
CA GLY A 91 -14.53 -25.65 9.66
C GLY A 91 -13.26 -26.42 9.27
N GLN A 92 -12.60 -26.06 8.16
CA GLN A 92 -11.31 -26.63 7.72
C GLN A 92 -10.33 -25.51 7.36
N GLN A 93 -10.35 -24.41 8.14
CA GLN A 93 -9.48 -23.28 7.89
C GLN A 93 -8.08 -23.55 8.42
N GLU A 94 -7.11 -23.45 7.54
CA GLU A 94 -5.71 -23.47 7.92
C GLU A 94 -5.23 -22.04 8.17
N ARG A 95 -4.36 -21.88 9.18
CA ARG A 95 -3.77 -20.59 9.53
C ARG A 95 -2.38 -20.46 8.92
N TYR A 96 -2.17 -19.36 8.22
CA TYR A 96 -0.91 -19.01 7.57
C TYR A 96 -0.39 -17.68 8.15
N SER A 97 0.87 -17.67 8.56
CA SER A 97 1.61 -16.41 8.74
C SER A 97 1.98 -15.84 7.37
N LEU A 98 2.25 -14.54 7.31
CA LEU A 98 2.73 -13.91 6.08
C LEU A 98 3.99 -14.60 5.51
N HIS A 99 4.93 -14.96 6.38
CA HIS A 99 6.15 -15.65 5.99
C HIS A 99 5.85 -16.99 5.31
N ARG A 100 4.94 -17.79 5.89
CA ARG A 100 4.55 -19.10 5.31
C ARG A 100 3.82 -18.93 3.98
N LEU A 101 2.96 -17.91 3.88
CA LEU A 101 2.22 -17.60 2.67
C LEU A 101 3.16 -17.22 1.50
N LEU A 102 4.22 -16.45 1.81
CA LEU A 102 5.13 -15.93 0.79
C LEU A 102 6.32 -16.84 0.48
N ALA A 103 6.67 -17.78 1.36
CA ALA A 103 7.77 -18.72 1.16
C ALA A 103 7.54 -19.64 -0.05
N ASN A 104 6.29 -20.03 -0.28
CA ASN A 104 5.90 -20.91 -1.39
C ASN A 104 5.30 -20.13 -2.57
N LEU A 105 5.41 -18.79 -2.57
CA LEU A 105 4.87 -17.97 -3.64
C LEU A 105 5.91 -17.84 -4.75
N ASP A 106 5.66 -18.50 -5.88
CA ASP A 106 6.54 -18.47 -7.04
C ASP A 106 6.67 -17.08 -7.66
N THR A 107 7.69 -16.92 -8.50
CA THR A 107 7.92 -15.68 -9.24
C THR A 107 6.74 -15.42 -10.17
N TRP A 108 6.25 -14.18 -10.20
CA TRP A 108 5.10 -13.72 -10.99
C TRP A 108 3.78 -14.38 -10.61
N HIS A 109 3.71 -14.99 -9.43
CA HIS A 109 2.47 -15.50 -8.86
C HIS A 109 1.93 -14.55 -7.80
N ARG A 110 0.61 -14.61 -7.63
CA ARG A 110 -0.10 -13.94 -6.54
C ARG A 110 -0.61 -14.94 -5.51
N THR A 111 -0.82 -14.46 -4.30
CA THR A 111 -1.59 -15.20 -3.30
C THR A 111 -3.07 -15.21 -3.67
N THR A 112 -3.85 -16.00 -2.93
CA THR A 112 -5.29 -15.78 -2.86
C THR A 112 -5.61 -14.36 -2.34
N VAL A 113 -6.86 -13.94 -2.53
CA VAL A 113 -7.36 -12.62 -2.14
C VAL A 113 -7.92 -12.69 -0.72
N PHE A 114 -7.54 -11.72 0.09
CA PHE A 114 -7.98 -11.57 1.48
C PHE A 114 -8.84 -10.33 1.65
N GLY A 115 -9.80 -10.38 2.57
CA GLY A 115 -10.60 -9.21 2.96
C GLY A 115 -9.98 -8.44 4.13
N ALA A 116 -10.02 -7.12 4.06
CA ALA A 116 -9.79 -6.18 5.15
C ALA A 116 -11.01 -5.29 5.33
N ARG A 117 -11.12 -4.62 6.49
CA ARG A 117 -12.19 -3.64 6.78
C ARG A 117 -13.59 -4.21 6.47
N GLU A 118 -13.87 -5.41 6.98
CA GLU A 118 -15.16 -6.10 6.75
C GLU A 118 -15.48 -6.33 5.27
N GLY A 119 -14.45 -6.61 4.46
CA GLY A 119 -14.59 -6.87 3.03
C GLY A 119 -14.67 -5.61 2.16
N LYS A 120 -14.64 -4.40 2.74
CA LYS A 120 -14.61 -3.14 1.98
C LYS A 120 -13.33 -2.93 1.19
N VAL A 121 -12.25 -3.60 1.61
CA VAL A 121 -10.99 -3.63 0.89
C VAL A 121 -10.60 -5.07 0.72
N VAL A 122 -10.22 -5.46 -0.48
CA VAL A 122 -9.58 -6.75 -0.72
C VAL A 122 -8.12 -6.52 -1.05
N PHE A 123 -7.27 -7.49 -0.73
CA PHE A 123 -5.84 -7.38 -0.96
C PHE A 123 -5.20 -8.73 -1.21
N TRP A 124 -4.09 -8.72 -1.92
CA TRP A 124 -3.26 -9.90 -2.18
C TRP A 124 -1.79 -9.49 -2.22
N TYR A 125 -0.91 -10.48 -2.21
CA TYR A 125 0.51 -10.28 -2.40
C TYR A 125 0.92 -10.81 -3.77
N LEU A 126 1.82 -10.08 -4.43
CA LEU A 126 2.30 -10.38 -5.78
C LEU A 126 3.82 -10.39 -5.77
N ARG A 127 4.43 -11.49 -6.25
CA ARG A 127 5.88 -11.61 -6.32
C ARG A 127 6.40 -11.14 -7.69
N LEU A 128 7.13 -10.04 -7.71
CA LEU A 128 7.73 -9.44 -8.90
C LEU A 128 9.09 -10.06 -9.26
N ARG A 129 9.83 -10.53 -8.25
CA ARG A 129 11.22 -10.99 -8.38
C ARG A 129 11.43 -12.34 -7.69
N PRO A 130 12.33 -13.19 -8.23
CA PRO A 130 12.65 -14.47 -7.62
C PRO A 130 13.35 -14.28 -6.28
N GLN A 131 13.05 -15.15 -5.32
CA GLN A 131 13.61 -15.10 -3.97
C GLN A 131 15.14 -15.22 -3.95
N GLY A 132 15.71 -16.06 -4.83
CA GLY A 132 17.15 -16.34 -4.88
C GLY A 132 18.03 -15.16 -5.29
N GLN A 133 17.44 -14.03 -5.71
CA GLN A 133 18.16 -12.81 -6.08
C GLN A 133 18.10 -11.74 -4.97
N LEU A 134 17.48 -12.02 -3.82
CA LEU A 134 17.15 -11.03 -2.79
C LEU A 134 17.42 -11.54 -1.36
N ASP A 135 17.77 -10.63 -0.46
CA ASP A 135 18.32 -10.97 0.86
C ASP A 135 17.29 -11.53 1.86
N TYR A 136 16.00 -11.22 1.71
CA TYR A 136 14.95 -11.66 2.65
C TYR A 136 13.66 -12.13 1.96
N PRO A 137 12.87 -13.07 2.54
CA PRO A 137 11.67 -13.67 1.94
C PRO A 137 10.57 -12.71 1.46
N LEU A 138 10.53 -11.52 2.05
CA LEU A 138 9.54 -10.47 1.77
C LEU A 138 9.98 -9.51 0.66
N MET A 139 11.27 -9.53 0.30
CA MET A 139 11.76 -8.73 -0.82
C MET A 139 11.21 -9.29 -2.13
N GLY A 140 11.06 -8.41 -3.11
CA GLY A 140 10.50 -8.79 -4.41
C GLY A 140 8.99 -8.98 -4.40
N VAL A 141 8.30 -8.63 -3.30
CA VAL A 141 6.85 -8.77 -3.15
C VAL A 141 6.22 -7.39 -2.92
N ILE A 142 5.10 -7.14 -3.60
CA ILE A 142 4.23 -6.00 -3.32
C ILE A 142 2.90 -6.49 -2.74
N LYS A 143 2.28 -5.66 -1.90
CA LYS A 143 0.91 -5.84 -1.48
C LYS A 143 0.01 -4.97 -2.35
N VAL A 144 -0.97 -5.57 -2.99
CA VAL A 144 -1.94 -4.86 -3.82
C VAL A 144 -3.27 -4.81 -3.08
N GLU A 145 -3.91 -3.64 -3.06
CA GLU A 145 -5.20 -3.39 -2.43
C GLU A 145 -6.20 -2.86 -3.46
N LEU A 146 -7.45 -3.29 -3.35
CA LEU A 146 -8.56 -2.89 -4.20
C LEU A 146 -9.77 -2.56 -3.31
N ILE A 147 -10.46 -1.47 -3.62
CA ILE A 147 -11.71 -1.11 -2.93
C ILE A 147 -12.83 -2.02 -3.45
N ASN A 148 -13.58 -2.63 -2.54
CA ASN A 148 -14.68 -3.53 -2.85
C ASN A 148 -15.96 -3.03 -2.17
N PRO A 149 -16.70 -2.11 -2.79
CA PRO A 149 -17.89 -1.52 -2.18
C PRO A 149 -19.00 -2.55 -1.97
N SER A 150 -19.08 -3.55 -2.86
CA SER A 150 -20.07 -4.63 -2.80
C SER A 150 -19.87 -5.60 -1.62
N LYS A 151 -18.64 -5.68 -1.08
CA LYS A 151 -18.19 -6.69 -0.10
C LYS A 151 -18.39 -8.15 -0.52
N LYS A 152 -18.76 -8.41 -1.79
CA LYS A 152 -18.87 -9.74 -2.37
C LYS A 152 -17.51 -10.21 -2.88
N PRO A 153 -17.31 -11.51 -3.12
CA PRO A 153 -16.10 -11.99 -3.79
C PRO A 153 -15.87 -11.24 -5.11
N VAL A 154 -14.65 -10.74 -5.30
CA VAL A 154 -14.24 -10.09 -6.55
C VAL A 154 -13.89 -11.16 -7.58
N ASP A 155 -14.20 -10.90 -8.84
CA ASP A 155 -13.84 -11.81 -9.94
C ASP A 155 -12.33 -12.05 -9.97
N SER A 156 -11.93 -13.32 -10.03
CA SER A 156 -10.51 -13.69 -10.09
C SER A 156 -9.86 -13.27 -11.40
N ALA A 157 -10.60 -13.21 -12.51
CA ALA A 157 -10.07 -12.78 -13.80
C ALA A 157 -9.58 -11.32 -13.75
N LEU A 158 -10.32 -10.44 -13.07
CA LEU A 158 -9.91 -9.06 -12.83
C LEU A 158 -8.62 -9.01 -11.99
N ILE A 159 -8.53 -9.80 -10.93
CA ILE A 159 -7.36 -9.83 -10.05
C ILE A 159 -6.12 -10.35 -10.81
N ASP A 160 -6.31 -11.35 -11.68
CA ASP A 160 -5.26 -11.89 -12.55
C ASP A 160 -4.79 -10.84 -13.57
N GLN A 161 -5.73 -10.13 -14.22
CA GLN A 161 -5.43 -9.05 -15.15
C GLN A 161 -4.61 -7.93 -14.47
N LEU A 162 -5.06 -7.44 -13.31
CA LEU A 162 -4.36 -6.41 -12.55
C LEU A 162 -2.97 -6.87 -12.11
N SER A 163 -2.86 -8.13 -11.68
CA SER A 163 -1.57 -8.70 -11.28
C SER A 163 -0.61 -8.83 -12.46
N GLY A 164 -1.11 -9.29 -13.62
CA GLY A 164 -0.34 -9.37 -14.87
C GLY A 164 0.17 -8.01 -15.33
N ALA A 165 -0.69 -6.98 -15.28
CA ALA A 165 -0.30 -5.60 -15.59
C ALA A 165 0.82 -5.10 -14.67
N LEU A 166 0.69 -5.28 -13.35
CA LEU A 166 1.73 -4.88 -12.40
C LEU A 166 3.05 -5.65 -12.59
N ILE A 167 2.98 -6.93 -12.97
CA ILE A 167 4.18 -7.70 -13.34
C ILE A 167 4.84 -7.07 -14.57
N ALA A 168 4.08 -6.68 -15.60
CA ALA A 168 4.63 -6.05 -16.80
C ALA A 168 5.35 -4.73 -16.48
N GLU A 169 4.80 -3.92 -15.58
CA GLU A 169 5.35 -2.62 -15.16
C GLU A 169 6.59 -2.69 -14.24
N ARG A 170 7.04 -3.89 -13.86
CA ARG A 170 8.22 -4.07 -12.98
C ARG A 170 9.54 -3.60 -13.61
N ASN A 171 9.58 -3.45 -14.93
CA ASN A 171 10.77 -3.07 -15.68
C ASN A 171 10.54 -1.72 -16.37
N ALA A 172 11.51 -0.81 -16.46
CA ALA A 172 12.92 -0.90 -16.03
C ALA A 172 13.12 -0.81 -14.50
N THR A 173 14.25 -1.33 -14.01
CA THR A 173 14.53 -1.43 -12.57
C THR A 173 15.59 -0.41 -12.15
N PRO A 174 15.36 0.41 -11.10
CA PRO A 174 16.35 1.38 -10.60
C PRO A 174 17.39 0.71 -9.68
N HIS A 175 17.91 -0.47 -10.08
CA HIS A 175 18.89 -1.22 -9.30
C HIS A 175 20.15 -0.37 -9.04
N GLY A 176 20.62 -0.35 -7.80
CA GLY A 176 21.78 0.45 -7.39
C GLY A 176 21.49 1.95 -7.18
N VAL A 177 20.35 2.45 -7.62
CA VAL A 177 19.91 3.85 -7.41
C VAL A 177 18.93 3.96 -6.24
N ASP A 178 18.05 2.97 -6.07
CA ASP A 178 17.12 2.89 -4.95
C ASP A 178 17.23 1.55 -4.24
N GLN A 179 17.37 1.56 -2.91
CA GLN A 179 17.42 0.34 -2.09
C GLN A 179 16.13 -0.50 -2.19
N ARG A 180 15.01 0.13 -2.57
CA ARG A 180 13.69 -0.49 -2.74
C ARG A 180 13.43 -1.00 -4.17
N TRP A 181 14.46 -1.05 -5.02
CA TRP A 181 14.38 -1.51 -6.42
C TRP A 181 13.64 -2.85 -6.59
N HIS A 182 13.76 -3.75 -5.62
CA HIS A 182 13.17 -5.09 -5.70
C HIS A 182 11.63 -5.08 -5.79
N ALA A 183 10.97 -4.02 -5.30
CA ALA A 183 9.52 -3.86 -5.27
C ALA A 183 9.06 -2.62 -6.06
N HIS A 184 9.93 -2.06 -6.90
CA HIS A 184 9.60 -0.89 -7.70
C HIS A 184 8.76 -1.27 -8.93
N LEU A 185 7.83 -0.38 -9.26
CA LEU A 185 7.13 -0.33 -10.54
C LEU A 185 7.66 0.90 -11.27
N TYR A 186 8.06 0.73 -12.52
CA TYR A 186 8.76 1.78 -13.26
C TYR A 186 7.95 3.08 -13.39
N PRO A 187 6.62 3.05 -13.67
CA PRO A 187 5.81 4.27 -13.70
C PRO A 187 5.76 5.01 -12.36
N ILE A 188 5.65 4.28 -11.24
CA ILE A 188 5.65 4.87 -9.89
C ILE A 188 7.00 5.53 -9.62
N PHE A 189 8.10 4.86 -9.94
CA PHE A 189 9.44 5.42 -9.78
C PHE A 189 9.61 6.74 -10.57
N LEU A 190 9.13 6.79 -11.81
CA LEU A 190 9.18 8.02 -12.61
C LEU A 190 8.34 9.15 -12.00
N ALA A 191 7.14 8.85 -11.53
CA ALA A 191 6.27 9.82 -10.87
C ALA A 191 6.91 10.36 -9.57
N GLU A 192 7.47 9.49 -8.73
CA GLU A 192 8.20 9.87 -7.52
C GLU A 192 9.37 10.81 -7.86
N ARG A 193 10.16 10.47 -8.88
CA ARG A 193 11.30 11.30 -9.32
C ARG A 193 10.85 12.65 -9.88
N TYR A 194 9.78 12.66 -10.66
CA TYR A 194 9.20 13.89 -11.18
C TYR A 194 8.81 14.82 -10.03
N VAL A 195 8.01 14.35 -9.07
CA VAL A 195 7.59 15.16 -7.91
C VAL A 195 8.80 15.64 -7.11
N GLN A 196 9.75 14.76 -6.79
CA GLN A 196 10.95 15.11 -5.99
C GLN A 196 11.78 16.21 -6.65
N ASN A 197 11.91 16.20 -7.99
CA ASN A 197 12.67 17.20 -8.72
C ASN A 197 11.99 18.58 -8.79
N HIS A 198 10.70 18.67 -8.45
CA HIS A 198 9.94 19.93 -8.39
C HIS A 198 9.81 20.51 -6.98
N LEU A 199 10.35 19.82 -5.96
CA LEU A 199 10.39 20.32 -4.59
C LEU A 199 11.58 21.24 -4.36
N LEU A 200 11.41 22.24 -3.50
CA LEU A 200 12.50 23.11 -3.06
C LEU A 200 13.54 22.30 -2.27
N SER A 201 14.82 22.66 -2.44
CA SER A 201 15.88 22.05 -1.67
C SER A 201 15.72 22.31 -0.18
N ARG A 202 16.28 21.41 0.63
CA ARG A 202 16.26 21.53 2.09
C ARG A 202 16.91 22.84 2.56
N GLU A 203 17.94 23.28 1.86
CA GLU A 203 18.69 24.50 2.12
C GLU A 203 17.81 25.74 1.93
N VAL A 204 17.06 25.80 0.82
CA VAL A 204 16.13 26.90 0.54
C VAL A 204 15.04 26.98 1.61
N ILE A 205 14.44 25.84 1.98
CA ILE A 205 13.42 25.80 3.04
C ILE A 205 14.00 26.27 4.38
N ARG A 206 15.20 25.82 4.74
CA ARG A 206 15.87 26.22 5.99
C ARG A 206 16.16 27.73 6.04
N GLN A 207 16.61 28.32 4.94
CA GLN A 207 16.87 29.76 4.86
C GLN A 207 15.58 30.59 4.84
N SER A 208 14.52 30.06 4.26
CA SER A 208 13.21 30.73 4.18
C SER A 208 12.48 30.73 5.53
N LEU A 209 12.68 29.69 6.33
CA LEU A 209 12.20 29.65 7.72
C LEU A 209 13.07 30.60 8.55
N ARG A 210 12.57 31.81 8.84
CA ARG A 210 13.19 32.68 9.84
C ARG A 210 12.91 32.09 11.22
N TRP A 211 13.89 31.39 11.79
CA TRP A 211 13.86 31.03 13.20
C TRP A 211 14.21 32.31 13.98
N ARG A 212 13.20 32.89 14.64
CA ARG A 212 13.38 33.89 15.70
C ARG A 212 13.24 33.18 17.03
#